data_AF-A0A8X6QT09-F1
#
_entry.id   AF-A0A8X6QT09-F1
#
_cell.length_a   1.000
_cell.length_b   1.000
_cell.length_c   1.000
_cell.angle_alpha   90.00
_cell.angle_beta   90.00
_cell.angle_gamma   90.00
#
_symmetry.space_group_name_H-M   'P 1'
#
loop_
_entity.id
_entity.type
_entity.pdbx_description
1 polymer ?
#
loop_
_entity_poly.entity_id
_entity_poly.type
_entity_poly.pdbx_seq_one_letter_code
_entity_poly.pdbx_strand_id
1 'polypeptide(L)'
;MQEAESMKPNIKEREDEFNQMSSNKDAERISIESDVLNNTPVRRKKQAQKIMNFILQNSNSLSWTNNKELTIKKTILPNTNIVDLVTFLLKDRKTEPNGLQSFVDALKEIEFPSQLIKNKYLKYMTMYAKPINWIKY
;
A
#
# COMPACT_ATOMS: atom_id res chain seq x y z
N MET A 1 24.60 -25.22 -46.29
CA MET A 1 24.22 -25.72 -44.95
C MET A 1 24.88 -24.78 -43.94
N GLN A 2 24.09 -23.98 -43.22
CA GLN A 2 24.57 -23.17 -42.11
C GLN A 2 23.86 -23.69 -40.86
N GLU A 3 24.67 -24.18 -39.92
CA GLU A 3 24.25 -24.74 -38.65
C GLU A 3 23.74 -23.67 -37.69
N ALA A 4 22.75 -24.05 -36.91
CA ALA A 4 22.06 -23.22 -35.93
C ALA A 4 23.00 -22.81 -34.78
N GLU A 5 23.36 -21.54 -34.71
CA GLU A 5 23.93 -20.96 -33.49
C GLU A 5 22.83 -20.78 -32.44
N SER A 6 22.95 -21.57 -31.39
CA SER A 6 22.08 -21.57 -30.23
C SER A 6 22.12 -20.24 -29.49
N MET A 7 20.98 -19.54 -29.42
CA MET A 7 20.74 -18.50 -28.42
C MET A 7 20.67 -19.14 -27.03
N LYS A 8 21.80 -19.22 -26.32
CA LYS A 8 21.80 -19.43 -24.87
C LYS A 8 21.82 -18.05 -24.19
N PRO A 9 20.86 -17.73 -23.33
CA PRO A 9 20.76 -16.39 -22.79
C PRO A 9 21.73 -16.20 -21.62
N ASN A 10 22.55 -15.15 -21.72
CA ASN A 10 23.62 -14.79 -20.79
C ASN A 10 23.08 -14.60 -19.36
N ILE A 11 23.61 -15.35 -18.40
CA ILE A 11 23.11 -15.38 -17.02
C ILE A 11 23.54 -14.13 -16.24
N LYS A 12 24.67 -13.52 -16.62
CA LYS A 12 25.27 -12.37 -15.94
C LYS A 12 24.49 -11.06 -16.13
N GLU A 13 24.02 -10.81 -17.35
CA GLU A 13 23.16 -9.65 -17.66
C GLU A 13 21.83 -9.69 -16.89
N ARG A 14 21.28 -10.89 -16.64
CA ARG A 14 20.04 -11.04 -15.86
C ARG A 14 20.23 -10.74 -14.37
N GLU A 15 21.39 -11.06 -13.80
CA GLU A 15 21.69 -10.79 -12.40
C GLU A 15 21.87 -9.28 -12.16
N ASP A 16 22.51 -8.59 -13.09
CA ASP A 16 22.71 -7.13 -13.02
C ASP A 16 21.38 -6.36 -13.18
N GLU A 17 20.53 -6.77 -14.13
CA GLU A 17 19.18 -6.21 -14.30
C GLU A 17 18.28 -6.46 -13.06
N PHE A 18 18.36 -7.67 -12.48
CA PHE A 18 17.60 -7.99 -11.26
C PHE A 18 18.06 -7.16 -10.06
N ASN A 19 19.37 -6.99 -9.88
CA ASN A 19 19.94 -6.20 -8.79
C ASN A 19 19.63 -4.70 -8.95
N GLN A 20 19.69 -4.14 -10.16
CA GLN A 20 19.28 -2.75 -10.41
C GLN A 20 17.77 -2.54 -10.20
N MET A 21 16.93 -3.46 -10.65
CA MET A 21 15.48 -3.39 -10.46
C MET A 21 15.08 -3.52 -8.98
N SER A 22 15.80 -4.32 -8.19
CA SER A 22 15.58 -4.44 -6.74
C SER A 22 15.98 -3.16 -6.00
N SER A 23 17.16 -2.61 -6.29
CA SER A 23 17.67 -1.39 -5.65
C SER A 23 16.75 -0.18 -5.90
N ASN A 24 16.25 -0.03 -7.13
CA ASN A 24 15.34 1.07 -7.47
C ASN A 24 13.99 0.97 -6.72
N LYS A 25 13.43 -0.24 -6.61
CA LYS A 25 12.20 -0.47 -5.85
C LYS A 25 12.37 -0.13 -4.37
N ASP A 26 13.52 -0.42 -3.78
CA ASP A 26 13.80 -0.11 -2.38
C ASP A 26 13.94 1.40 -2.16
N ALA A 27 14.64 2.12 -3.02
CA ALA A 27 14.74 3.57 -2.97
C ALA A 27 13.37 4.27 -3.12
N GLU A 28 12.52 3.77 -4.01
CA GLU A 28 11.17 4.31 -4.23
C GLU A 28 10.23 4.03 -3.05
N ARG A 29 10.33 2.83 -2.45
CA ARG A 29 9.60 2.51 -1.21
C ARG A 29 9.99 3.46 -0.08
N ILE A 30 11.28 3.71 0.10
CA ILE A 30 11.81 4.65 1.09
C ILE A 30 11.24 6.05 0.84
N SER A 31 11.14 6.48 -0.42
CA SER A 31 10.57 7.78 -0.80
C SER A 31 9.10 7.90 -0.39
N ILE A 32 8.27 6.90 -0.69
CA ILE A 32 6.83 6.93 -0.35
C ILE A 32 6.60 6.83 1.17
N GLU A 33 7.37 6.00 1.88
CA GLU A 33 7.31 5.95 3.35
C GLU A 33 7.66 7.32 3.95
N SER A 34 8.68 7.99 3.42
CA SER A 34 9.06 9.34 3.87
C SER A 34 7.93 10.35 3.65
N ASP A 35 7.24 10.29 2.52
CA ASP A 35 6.10 11.16 2.21
C ASP A 35 4.92 10.93 3.17
N VAL A 36 4.62 9.66 3.48
CA VAL A 36 3.61 9.31 4.49
C VAL A 36 3.98 9.89 5.85
N LEU A 37 5.23 9.75 6.27
CA LEU A 37 5.70 10.26 7.56
C LEU A 37 5.70 11.78 7.62
N ASN A 38 6.08 12.47 6.54
CA ASN A 38 6.06 13.93 6.43
C ASN A 38 4.62 14.47 6.49
N ASN A 39 3.68 13.76 5.88
CA ASN A 39 2.27 14.11 5.92
C ASN A 39 1.55 13.66 7.20
N THR A 40 2.21 12.91 8.09
CA THR A 40 1.59 12.41 9.33
C THR A 40 1.96 13.27 10.54
N PRO A 41 1.00 13.61 11.43
CA PRO A 41 1.32 14.31 12.67
C PRO A 41 2.36 13.55 13.50
N VAL A 42 3.31 14.26 14.13
CA VAL A 42 4.45 13.67 14.86
C VAL A 42 4.02 12.54 15.81
N ARG A 43 2.94 12.75 16.58
CA ARG A 43 2.40 11.78 17.53
C ARG A 43 1.89 10.47 16.89
N ARG A 44 1.58 10.48 15.59
CA ARG A 44 1.04 9.34 14.83
C ARG A 44 2.06 8.73 13.86
N LYS A 45 3.30 9.21 13.78
CA LYS A 45 4.34 8.65 12.88
C LYS A 45 4.61 7.16 13.10
N LYS A 46 4.77 6.73 14.36
CA LYS A 46 4.90 5.30 14.70
C LYS A 46 3.70 4.47 14.23
N GLN A 47 2.50 5.07 14.26
CA GLN A 47 1.29 4.42 13.79
C GLN A 47 1.32 4.28 12.27
N ALA A 48 1.67 5.34 11.52
CA ALA A 48 1.83 5.30 10.08
C ALA A 48 2.80 4.22 9.62
N GLN A 49 3.95 4.10 10.31
CA GLN A 49 4.94 3.08 9.98
C GLN A 49 4.38 1.66 10.17
N LYS A 50 3.63 1.41 11.24
CA LYS A 50 2.93 0.12 11.43
C LYS A 50 1.93 -0.18 10.31
N ILE A 51 1.19 0.84 9.85
CA ILE A 51 0.24 0.69 8.74
C ILE A 51 0.99 0.33 7.45
N MET A 52 2.04 1.08 7.11
CA MET A 52 2.84 0.83 5.91
C MET A 52 3.46 -0.57 5.93
N ASN A 53 4.07 -0.97 7.05
CA ASN A 53 4.65 -2.29 7.22
C ASN A 53 3.62 -3.40 7.04
N PHE A 54 2.40 -3.22 7.56
CA PHE A 54 1.33 -4.20 7.40
C PHE A 54 0.92 -4.34 5.92
N ILE A 55 0.80 -3.22 5.19
CA ILE A 55 0.45 -3.26 3.76
C ILE A 55 1.59 -3.92 2.97
N LEU A 56 2.86 -3.63 3.29
CA LEU A 56 4.02 -4.27 2.65
C LEU A 56 4.05 -5.79 2.88
N GLN A 57 3.69 -6.25 4.08
CA GLN A 57 3.57 -7.69 4.38
C GLN A 57 2.44 -8.37 3.58
N ASN A 58 1.46 -7.60 3.10
CA ASN A 58 0.31 -8.05 2.32
C ASN A 58 0.36 -7.55 0.87
N SER A 59 1.55 -7.31 0.33
CA SER A 59 1.75 -6.67 -1.00
C SER A 59 1.12 -7.42 -2.17
N ASN A 60 0.85 -8.71 -2.01
CA ASN A 60 0.15 -9.52 -3.02
C ASN A 60 -1.30 -9.10 -3.23
N SER A 61 -1.95 -8.63 -2.16
CA SER A 61 -3.35 -8.20 -2.16
C SER A 61 -3.49 -6.69 -2.26
N LEU A 62 -2.60 -5.95 -1.58
CA LEU A 62 -2.66 -4.50 -1.50
C LEU A 62 -1.25 -3.92 -1.58
N SER A 63 -0.99 -3.14 -2.62
CA SER A 63 0.29 -2.46 -2.83
C SER A 63 0.05 -1.11 -3.52
N TRP A 64 1.11 -0.49 -4.02
CA TRP A 64 1.03 0.75 -4.77
C TRP A 64 2.08 0.78 -5.88
N THR A 65 1.84 1.62 -6.87
CA THR A 65 2.78 1.92 -7.96
C THR A 65 3.77 3.00 -7.53
N ASN A 66 4.81 3.21 -8.33
CA ASN A 66 5.81 4.26 -8.10
C ASN A 66 5.19 5.67 -8.17
N ASN A 67 4.07 5.81 -8.90
CA ASN A 67 3.28 7.03 -8.99
C ASN A 67 2.34 7.22 -7.78
N LYS A 68 2.51 6.42 -6.72
CA LYS A 68 1.69 6.43 -5.50
C LYS A 68 0.25 5.95 -5.72
N GLU A 69 -0.06 5.37 -6.87
CA GLU A 69 -1.40 4.84 -7.14
C GLU A 69 -1.59 3.51 -6.45
N LEU A 70 -2.81 3.25 -5.98
CA LEU A 70 -3.18 2.03 -5.29
C LEU A 70 -3.23 0.84 -6.26
N THR A 71 -2.68 -0.29 -5.86
CA THR A 71 -2.79 -1.56 -6.57
C THR A 71 -3.51 -2.58 -5.70
N ILE A 72 -4.65 -3.07 -6.15
CA ILE A 72 -5.45 -4.11 -5.46
C ILE A 72 -5.42 -5.37 -6.31
N LYS A 73 -4.95 -6.49 -5.78
CA LYS A 73 -4.86 -7.79 -6.48
C LYS A 73 -4.26 -7.68 -7.90
N LYS A 74 -3.18 -6.89 -8.04
CA LYS A 74 -2.47 -6.58 -9.29
C LYS A 74 -3.21 -5.65 -10.27
N THR A 75 -4.38 -5.14 -9.92
CA THR A 75 -5.08 -4.10 -10.69
C THR A 75 -4.74 -2.73 -10.13
N ILE A 76 -4.21 -1.84 -10.98
CA ILE A 76 -3.92 -0.45 -10.63
C ILE A 76 -5.24 0.33 -10.62
N LEU A 77 -5.48 1.08 -9.56
CA LEU A 77 -6.61 2.00 -9.42
C LEU A 77 -6.11 3.43 -9.70
N PRO A 78 -6.36 3.97 -10.92
CA PRO A 78 -5.80 5.26 -11.31
C PRO A 78 -6.40 6.42 -10.49
N ASN A 79 -5.73 7.56 -10.49
CA ASN A 79 -6.15 8.79 -9.78
C ASN A 79 -6.26 8.62 -8.25
N THR A 80 -5.56 7.64 -7.69
CA THR A 80 -5.45 7.43 -6.24
C THR A 80 -4.07 7.82 -5.74
N ASN A 81 -3.96 8.06 -4.44
CA ASN A 81 -2.69 8.38 -3.80
C ASN A 81 -2.58 7.67 -2.46
N ILE A 82 -1.66 6.71 -2.35
CA ILE A 82 -1.43 5.91 -1.15
C ILE A 82 -1.05 6.76 0.06
N VAL A 83 -0.35 7.88 -0.15
CA VAL A 83 0.02 8.81 0.92
C VAL A 83 -1.24 9.42 1.53
N ASP A 84 -2.18 9.85 0.69
CA ASP A 84 -3.46 10.39 1.13
C ASP A 84 -4.35 9.34 1.78
N LEU A 85 -4.38 8.13 1.24
CA LEU A 85 -5.17 7.02 1.79
C LEU A 85 -4.67 6.63 3.19
N VAL A 86 -3.36 6.44 3.35
CA VAL A 86 -2.75 6.06 4.64
C VAL A 86 -2.88 7.20 5.66
N THR A 87 -2.61 8.44 5.26
CA THR A 87 -2.76 9.58 6.16
C THR A 87 -4.22 9.83 6.54
N PHE A 88 -5.18 9.51 5.68
CA PHE A 88 -6.61 9.57 5.99
C PHE A 88 -7.02 8.60 7.08
N LEU A 89 -6.38 7.42 7.22
CA LEU A 89 -6.61 6.52 8.35
C LEU A 89 -6.20 7.16 9.69
N LEU A 90 -5.29 8.14 9.65
CA LEU A 90 -4.65 8.74 10.81
C LEU A 90 -5.07 10.17 11.09
N LYS A 91 -5.70 10.90 10.18
CA LYS A 91 -6.14 12.27 10.42
C LYS A 91 -7.65 12.33 10.51
N ASP A 92 -8.17 13.05 11.49
CA ASP A 92 -9.59 13.37 11.57
C ASP A 92 -9.89 14.45 10.52
N ARG A 93 -10.10 14.03 9.26
CA ARG A 93 -10.54 14.90 8.16
C ARG A 93 -11.78 14.31 7.50
N LYS A 94 -12.66 15.19 7.02
CA LYS A 94 -13.91 14.80 6.32
C LYS A 94 -13.69 14.60 4.82
N THR A 95 -12.74 15.32 4.22
CA THR A 95 -12.46 15.22 2.80
C THR A 95 -11.85 13.85 2.49
N GLU A 96 -12.62 13.02 1.81
CA GLU A 96 -12.25 11.67 1.42
C GLU A 96 -11.30 11.71 0.22
N PRO A 97 -10.18 10.96 0.26
CA PRO A 97 -9.33 10.80 -0.91
C PRO A 97 -9.97 9.88 -1.94
N ASN A 98 -9.58 10.05 -3.20
CA ASN A 98 -10.01 9.16 -4.28
C ASN A 98 -9.63 7.70 -3.98
N GLY A 99 -10.55 6.78 -4.27
CA GLY A 99 -10.34 5.35 -4.06
C GLY A 99 -10.44 4.89 -2.60
N LEU A 100 -10.91 5.75 -1.68
CA LEU A 100 -11.05 5.41 -0.25
C LEU A 100 -11.87 4.13 -0.02
N GLN A 101 -13.02 4.00 -0.68
CA GLN A 101 -13.91 2.85 -0.48
C GLN A 101 -13.20 1.55 -0.88
N SER A 102 -12.61 1.51 -2.08
CA SER A 102 -11.84 0.35 -2.56
C SER A 102 -10.64 0.03 -1.66
N PHE A 103 -9.97 1.06 -1.14
CA PHE A 103 -8.87 0.89 -0.18
C PHE A 103 -9.36 0.28 1.13
N VAL A 104 -10.45 0.79 1.70
CA VAL A 104 -11.04 0.27 2.95
C VAL A 104 -11.53 -1.17 2.77
N ASP A 105 -12.13 -1.50 1.64
CA ASP A 105 -12.59 -2.86 1.37
C ASP A 105 -11.40 -3.82 1.19
N ALA A 106 -10.34 -3.39 0.50
CA ALA A 106 -9.09 -4.17 0.44
C ALA A 106 -8.45 -4.36 1.82
N LEU A 107 -8.47 -3.34 2.70
CA LEU A 107 -8.01 -3.47 4.08
C LEU A 107 -8.82 -4.50 4.88
N LYS A 108 -10.15 -4.56 4.68
CA LYS A 108 -10.99 -5.59 5.32
C LYS A 108 -10.65 -6.98 4.82
N GLU A 109 -10.43 -7.14 3.52
CA GLU A 109 -10.08 -8.44 2.93
C GLU A 109 -8.76 -9.00 3.47
N ILE A 110 -7.79 -8.14 3.79
CA ILE A 110 -6.50 -8.55 4.41
C ILE A 110 -6.54 -8.54 5.95
N GLU A 111 -7.73 -8.52 6.54
CA GLU A 111 -7.95 -8.53 8.00
C GLU A 111 -7.17 -7.43 8.74
N PHE A 112 -7.14 -6.22 8.17
CA PHE A 112 -6.35 -5.12 8.71
C PHE A 112 -6.78 -4.75 10.15
N PRO A 113 -5.83 -4.61 11.09
CA PRO A 113 -6.15 -4.31 12.48
C PRO A 113 -6.77 -2.91 12.65
N SER A 114 -8.07 -2.87 12.94
CA SER A 114 -8.87 -1.65 13.10
C SER A 114 -8.34 -0.70 14.18
N GLN A 115 -7.59 -1.21 15.15
CA GLN A 115 -6.92 -0.43 16.19
C GLN A 115 -5.90 0.58 15.63
N LEU A 116 -5.33 0.31 14.45
CA LEU A 116 -4.39 1.20 13.78
C LEU A 116 -5.10 2.40 13.13
N ILE A 117 -6.40 2.28 12.83
CA ILE A 117 -7.22 3.38 12.32
C ILE A 117 -7.50 4.34 13.48
N LYS A 118 -7.20 5.62 13.28
CA LYS A 118 -7.41 6.68 14.28
C LYS A 118 -8.39 7.75 13.83
N ASN A 119 -8.69 7.83 12.54
CA ASN A 119 -9.73 8.70 12.01
C ASN A 119 -11.10 8.28 12.55
N LYS A 120 -11.72 9.17 13.32
CA LYS A 120 -13.03 8.94 13.94
C LYS A 120 -14.13 8.78 12.90
N TYR A 121 -14.13 9.61 11.86
CA TYR A 121 -15.14 9.56 10.80
C TYR A 121 -15.17 8.20 10.11
N LEU A 122 -14.00 7.64 9.80
CA LEU A 122 -13.89 6.27 9.28
C LEU A 122 -14.39 5.22 10.25
N LYS A 123 -14.14 5.37 11.55
CA LYS A 123 -14.69 4.44 12.56
C LYS A 123 -16.20 4.51 12.59
N TYR A 124 -16.80 5.69 12.57
CA TYR A 124 -18.25 5.82 12.48
C TYR A 124 -18.78 5.18 11.18
N MET A 125 -18.24 5.54 10.01
CA MET A 125 -18.68 4.96 8.74
C MET A 125 -18.55 3.43 8.70
N THR A 126 -17.43 2.88 9.18
CA THR A 126 -17.20 1.43 9.18
C THR A 126 -17.95 0.68 10.29
N MET A 127 -18.25 1.32 11.43
CA MET A 127 -19.03 0.72 12.53
C MET A 127 -20.55 0.78 12.30
N TYR A 128 -21.06 1.74 11.53
CA TYR A 128 -22.51 1.96 11.35
C TYR A 128 -23.05 1.57 9.96
N ALA A 129 -22.22 1.19 8.98
CA ALA A 129 -22.69 0.75 7.66
C ALA A 129 -23.16 -0.73 7.58
N LYS A 130 -22.98 -1.52 8.65
CA LYS A 130 -23.61 -2.82 8.98
C LYS A 130 -22.87 -3.38 10.22
N PRO A 131 -23.57 -3.88 11.27
CA PRO A 131 -22.89 -4.36 12.47
C PRO A 131 -22.02 -5.57 12.15
N ILE A 132 -20.76 -5.51 12.59
CA ILE A 132 -19.83 -6.64 12.57
C ILE A 132 -20.21 -7.57 13.74
N ASN A 133 -20.86 -8.69 13.44
CA ASN A 133 -21.31 -9.69 14.43
C ASN A 133 -20.21 -10.57 15.06
N TRP A 134 -18.92 -10.21 15.00
CA TRP A 134 -17.84 -11.05 15.54
C TRP A 134 -16.93 -10.38 16.58
N ILE A 135 -17.24 -9.17 17.04
CA ILE A 135 -16.60 -8.62 18.24
C ILE A 135 -17.44 -9.06 19.45
N LYS A 136 -17.10 -10.22 20.01
CA LYS A 136 -17.50 -10.53 21.40
C LYS A 136 -16.60 -9.72 22.33
N TYR A 137 -17.26 -9.01 23.26
CA TYR A 137 -16.66 -8.25 24.34
C TYR A 137 -15.77 -9.10 25.24
#